data_AF-A0A2H5W9W4-F1
#
_entry.id   AF-A0A2H5W9W4-F1
#
_cell.length_a   1.000
_cell.length_b   1.000
_cell.length_c   1.000
_cell.angle_alpha   90.00
_cell.angle_beta   90.00
_cell.angle_gamma   90.00
#
_symmetry.space_group_name_H-M   'P 1'
#
loop_
_entity.id
_entity.type
_entity.pdbx_description
1 polymer ?
#
loop_
_entity_poly.entity_id
_entity_poly.type
_entity_poly.pdbx_seq_one_letter_code
_entity_poly.pdbx_strand_id
1 'polypeptide(L)'
;MGAGTCGWAGILAACGTTTVGLTCTGPAGSVQDTLEVRTCGNGVCDTACENATDCPQDCPSPPTPEAFLWVNGSAESVVNVSGEAYTVEWNSKNATSCTLTRNGPAISSALSGTLSWGIANMCDSAADCDPGERCITQPNVYYDETWVLTCSNASGQRSDTVTARVHYRFCYP
;
A
#
# COMPACT_ATOMS: atom_id res chain seq x y z
N MET A 1 7.75 -8.66 -67.88
CA MET A 1 7.85 -9.08 -66.46
C MET A 1 7.00 -8.12 -65.65
N GLY A 2 5.81 -8.56 -65.23
CA GLY A 2 4.87 -7.69 -64.51
C GLY A 2 5.23 -7.62 -63.03
N ALA A 3 5.42 -6.42 -62.49
CA ALA A 3 5.60 -6.21 -61.06
C ALA A 3 4.27 -6.54 -60.35
N GLY A 4 4.27 -7.54 -59.47
CA GLY A 4 3.12 -7.81 -58.60
C GLY A 4 2.96 -6.69 -57.57
N THR A 5 1.73 -6.36 -57.22
CA THR A 5 1.42 -5.42 -56.14
C THR A 5 1.08 -6.20 -54.87
N CYS A 6 1.67 -5.79 -53.75
CA CYS A 6 1.29 -6.28 -52.43
C CYS A 6 0.45 -5.20 -51.75
N GLY A 7 -0.76 -5.57 -51.31
CA GLY A 7 -1.66 -4.67 -50.58
C GLY A 7 -1.59 -4.93 -49.08
N TRP A 8 -1.76 -3.87 -48.29
CA TRP A 8 -1.87 -3.94 -46.84
C TRP A 8 -3.27 -3.46 -46.46
N ALA A 9 -4.03 -4.24 -45.70
CA ALA A 9 -5.18 -3.70 -44.99
C ALA A 9 -4.63 -2.96 -43.77
N GLY A 10 -4.94 -1.67 -43.62
CA GLY A 10 -4.49 -0.88 -42.46
C GLY A 10 -4.94 -1.51 -41.15
N ILE A 11 -4.04 -1.62 -40.19
CA ILE A 11 -4.29 -2.28 -38.91
C ILE A 11 -4.33 -1.22 -37.81
N LEU A 12 -5.48 -1.14 -37.15
CA LEU A 12 -5.52 -0.74 -35.75
C LEU A 12 -5.14 -1.99 -34.95
N ALA A 13 -3.95 -2.01 -34.36
CA ALA A 13 -3.59 -3.07 -33.45
C ALA A 13 -4.46 -2.92 -32.20
N ALA A 14 -5.48 -3.78 -32.07
CA ALA A 14 -6.14 -4.00 -30.80
C ALA A 14 -5.25 -4.93 -29.96
N CYS A 15 -5.30 -4.75 -28.64
CA CYS A 15 -4.49 -5.45 -27.64
C CYS A 15 -4.34 -6.95 -27.95
N GLY A 16 -3.10 -7.47 -28.01
CA GLY A 16 -2.81 -8.90 -28.17
C GLY A 16 -1.98 -9.25 -29.40
N THR A 17 -2.22 -10.46 -29.93
CA THR A 17 -1.58 -10.94 -31.17
C THR A 17 -2.51 -10.63 -32.33
N THR A 18 -2.12 -9.68 -33.18
CA THR A 18 -2.84 -9.41 -34.44
C THR A 18 -2.09 -10.09 -35.57
N THR A 19 -2.75 -11.05 -36.23
CA THR A 19 -2.21 -11.64 -37.47
C THR A 19 -2.62 -10.78 -38.65
N VAL A 20 -1.64 -10.27 -39.37
CA VAL A 20 -1.81 -9.50 -40.60
C VAL A 20 -1.72 -10.44 -41.79
N GLY A 21 -2.80 -10.58 -42.55
CA GLY A 21 -2.73 -11.26 -43.84
C GLY A 21 -2.05 -10.36 -44.87
N LEU A 22 -0.90 -10.79 -45.39
CA LEU A 22 -0.24 -10.21 -46.56
C LEU A 22 -0.67 -11.02 -47.78
N THR A 23 -1.31 -10.38 -48.74
CA THR A 23 -1.63 -11.02 -50.03
C THR A 23 -0.89 -10.30 -51.14
N CYS A 24 0.01 -11.01 -51.81
CA CYS A 24 0.70 -10.53 -53.00
C CYS A 24 0.12 -11.27 -54.20
N THR A 25 -0.30 -10.53 -55.24
CA THR A 25 -0.86 -11.13 -56.46
C THR A 25 0.00 -10.74 -57.64
N GLY A 26 0.45 -11.74 -58.40
CA GLY A 26 1.26 -11.55 -59.60
C GLY A 26 0.82 -12.48 -60.73
N PRO A 27 1.46 -12.37 -61.90
CA PRO A 27 1.11 -13.18 -63.08
C PRO A 27 1.35 -14.69 -62.90
N ALA A 28 2.10 -15.11 -61.87
CA ALA A 28 2.34 -16.51 -61.51
C ALA A 28 1.33 -17.06 -60.48
N GLY A 29 0.40 -16.24 -59.97
CA GLY A 29 -0.56 -16.61 -58.93
C GLY A 29 -0.56 -15.67 -57.72
N SER A 30 -1.32 -16.05 -56.70
CA SER A 30 -1.41 -15.33 -55.42
C SER A 30 -0.62 -16.06 -54.34
N VAL A 31 0.13 -15.31 -53.54
CA VAL A 31 0.82 -15.81 -52.34
C VAL A 31 0.20 -15.11 -51.13
N GLN A 32 -0.15 -15.91 -50.12
CA GLN A 32 -0.56 -15.42 -48.82
C GLN A 32 0.57 -15.67 -47.81
N ASP A 33 0.90 -14.63 -47.05
CA ASP A 33 1.80 -14.70 -45.90
C ASP A 33 1.11 -14.05 -44.70
N THR A 34 1.58 -14.35 -43.50
CA THR A 34 1.00 -13.83 -42.26
C THR A 34 2.07 -13.21 -41.37
N LEU A 35 1.93 -11.94 -41.02
CA LEU A 35 2.77 -11.29 -40.01
C LEU A 35 2.05 -11.31 -38.66
N GLU A 36 2.64 -11.94 -37.65
CA GLU A 36 2.17 -11.78 -36.26
C GLU A 36 2.74 -10.47 -35.69
N VAL A 37 1.87 -9.50 -35.43
CA VAL A 37 2.21 -8.34 -34.60
C VAL A 37 1.81 -8.68 -33.17
N ARG A 38 2.81 -8.90 -32.32
CA ARG A 38 2.64 -9.03 -30.88
C ARG A 38 2.91 -7.66 -30.27
N THR A 39 1.98 -7.15 -29.47
CA THR A 39 2.27 -5.99 -28.61
C THR A 39 3.25 -6.40 -27.51
N CYS A 40 3.05 -7.60 -26.98
CA CYS A 40 3.85 -8.15 -25.90
C CYS A 40 5.20 -8.77 -26.33
N GLY A 41 6.25 -8.53 -25.55
CA GLY A 41 7.64 -8.88 -25.79
C GLY A 41 8.43 -7.84 -26.60
N ASN A 42 7.89 -6.62 -26.78
CA ASN A 42 8.54 -5.56 -27.55
C ASN A 42 9.45 -4.67 -26.67
N GLY A 43 9.45 -4.86 -25.35
CA GLY A 43 10.23 -4.10 -24.37
C GLY A 43 9.67 -2.71 -24.04
N VAL A 44 8.46 -2.38 -24.47
CA VAL A 44 7.77 -1.10 -24.24
C VAL A 44 6.40 -1.39 -23.61
N CYS A 45 6.17 -0.88 -22.40
CA CYS A 45 4.87 -1.04 -21.73
C CYS A 45 3.80 -0.14 -22.37
N ASP A 46 2.97 -0.71 -23.23
CA ASP A 46 1.84 -0.02 -23.84
C ASP A 46 0.64 -0.03 -22.87
N THR A 47 0.56 0.94 -21.95
CA THR A 47 -0.45 0.98 -20.86
C THR A 47 -1.93 0.96 -21.30
N ALA A 48 -2.22 1.14 -22.59
CA ALA A 48 -3.56 0.96 -23.14
C ALA A 48 -3.97 -0.52 -23.27
N CYS A 49 -3.01 -1.43 -23.32
CA CYS A 49 -3.21 -2.86 -23.57
C CYS A 49 -2.46 -3.76 -22.59
N GLU A 50 -1.40 -3.28 -21.96
CA GLU A 50 -0.49 -4.07 -21.15
C GLU A 50 -0.45 -3.56 -19.71
N ASN A 51 -0.16 -4.48 -18.80
CA ASN A 51 0.11 -4.17 -17.40
C ASN A 51 1.01 -5.26 -16.79
N ALA A 52 1.34 -5.10 -15.51
CA ALA A 52 2.22 -6.06 -14.82
C ALA A 52 1.70 -7.51 -14.77
N THR A 53 0.40 -7.74 -15.02
CA THR A 53 -0.21 -9.08 -15.09
C THR A 53 -0.32 -9.56 -16.53
N ASP A 54 -0.66 -8.65 -17.44
CA ASP A 54 -0.81 -8.90 -18.88
C ASP A 54 0.37 -8.29 -19.63
N CYS A 55 1.35 -9.13 -19.95
CA CYS A 55 2.68 -8.77 -20.46
C CYS A 55 3.71 -8.28 -19.40
N PRO A 56 4.04 -9.11 -18.38
CA PRO A 56 5.00 -8.73 -17.33
C PRO A 56 6.43 -8.46 -17.83
N GLN A 57 6.82 -8.95 -19.02
CA GLN A 57 8.14 -8.64 -19.58
C GLN A 57 8.28 -7.20 -20.08
N ASP A 58 7.18 -6.56 -20.48
CA ASP A 58 7.19 -5.19 -21.01
C ASP A 58 6.78 -4.19 -19.92
N CYS A 59 5.83 -4.57 -19.06
CA CYS A 59 5.37 -3.75 -17.96
C CYS A 59 5.97 -4.21 -16.62
N PRO A 60 6.83 -3.40 -15.98
CA PRO A 60 7.41 -3.76 -14.69
C PRO A 60 6.32 -3.89 -13.62
N SER A 61 6.45 -4.92 -12.78
CA SER A 61 5.58 -5.06 -11.62
C SER A 61 5.74 -3.86 -10.67
N PRO A 62 4.64 -3.32 -10.11
CA PRO A 62 4.76 -2.28 -9.12
C PRO A 62 5.58 -2.79 -7.93
N PRO A 63 6.38 -1.94 -7.29
CA PRO A 63 7.09 -2.33 -6.09
C PRO A 63 6.09 -2.73 -4.99
N THR A 64 6.46 -3.68 -4.14
CA THR A 64 5.62 -4.05 -2.99
C THR A 64 5.40 -2.84 -2.07
N PRO A 65 4.21 -2.70 -1.46
CA PRO A 65 3.97 -1.63 -0.52
C PRO A 65 4.80 -1.85 0.74
N GLU A 66 5.15 -0.78 1.42
CA GLU A 66 5.80 -0.80 2.73
C GLU A 66 4.92 0.00 3.69
N ALA A 67 4.84 -0.48 4.93
CA ALA A 67 4.08 0.12 6.02
C ALA A 67 5.05 0.38 7.16
N PHE A 68 5.01 1.59 7.73
CA PHE A 68 5.85 1.98 8.84
C PHE A 68 5.02 2.66 9.91
N LEU A 69 5.19 2.21 11.15
CA LEU A 69 4.43 2.67 12.29
C LEU A 69 5.37 2.97 13.46
N TRP A 70 5.13 4.08 14.14
CA TRP A 70 5.90 4.52 15.28
C TRP A 70 4.98 4.97 16.41
N VAL A 71 5.41 4.73 17.64
CA VAL A 71 4.82 5.30 18.85
C VAL A 71 5.89 6.13 19.55
N ASN A 72 5.64 7.42 19.79
CA ASN A 72 6.61 8.38 20.31
C ASN A 72 7.96 8.35 19.55
N GLY A 73 7.92 8.22 18.21
CA GLY A 73 9.10 8.09 17.36
C GLY A 73 9.84 6.74 17.43
N SER A 74 9.36 5.76 18.21
CA SER A 74 9.95 4.43 18.29
C SER A 74 9.21 3.42 17.41
N ALA A 75 9.97 2.63 16.65
CA ALA A 75 9.48 1.49 15.85
C ALA A 75 9.61 0.14 16.59
N GLU A 76 9.87 0.16 17.89
CA GLU A 76 9.90 -1.07 18.68
C GLU A 76 8.52 -1.74 18.72
N SER A 77 8.48 -3.06 18.72
CA SER A 77 7.20 -3.79 18.77
C SER A 77 6.36 -3.48 20.01
N VAL A 78 7.02 -3.11 21.12
CA VAL A 78 6.37 -2.65 22.34
C VAL A 78 7.08 -1.39 22.82
N VAL A 79 6.35 -0.29 22.96
CA VAL A 79 6.86 0.99 23.45
C VAL A 79 6.20 1.30 24.79
N ASN A 80 7.00 1.46 25.84
CA ASN A 80 6.48 1.90 27.13
C ASN A 80 6.15 3.39 27.08
N VAL A 81 4.92 3.73 27.44
CA VAL A 81 4.41 5.09 27.44
C VAL A 81 4.08 5.50 28.87
N SER A 82 4.62 6.64 29.28
CA SER A 82 4.30 7.31 30.54
C SER A 82 4.04 8.80 30.28
N GLY A 83 2.94 9.33 30.81
CA GLY A 83 2.54 10.72 30.63
C GLY A 83 1.07 10.85 30.22
N GLU A 84 0.64 12.06 29.89
CA GLU A 84 -0.77 12.40 29.59
C GLU A 84 -1.22 11.97 28.20
N ALA A 85 -0.27 11.82 27.29
CA ALA A 85 -0.51 11.51 25.89
C ALA A 85 0.71 10.86 25.24
N TYR A 86 0.49 10.24 24.09
CA TYR A 86 1.55 9.78 23.21
C TYR A 86 1.22 10.07 21.75
N THR A 87 2.25 10.10 20.92
CA THR A 87 2.08 10.26 19.47
C THR A 87 2.15 8.91 18.78
N VAL A 88 1.31 8.76 17.76
CA VAL A 88 1.38 7.68 16.79
C VAL A 88 1.67 8.30 15.44
N GLU A 89 2.81 7.96 14.86
CA GLU A 89 3.17 8.37 13.51
C GLU A 89 3.11 7.17 12.57
N TRP A 90 2.72 7.40 11.33
CA TRP A 90 2.79 6.37 10.32
C TRP A 90 3.10 6.95 8.95
N ASN A 91 3.69 6.10 8.12
CA ASN A 91 4.01 6.39 6.74
C ASN A 91 3.96 5.11 5.92
N SER A 92 3.79 5.25 4.61
CA SER A 92 3.82 4.15 3.67
C SER A 92 4.65 4.51 2.44
N LYS A 93 5.21 3.50 1.80
CA LYS A 93 5.92 3.64 0.54
C LYS A 93 5.31 2.68 -0.47
N ASN A 94 5.17 3.13 -1.72
CA ASN A 94 4.58 2.36 -2.83
C ASN A 94 3.11 1.93 -2.62
N ALA A 95 2.48 2.29 -1.50
CA ALA A 95 1.07 1.98 -1.23
C ALA A 95 0.14 2.95 -1.95
N THR A 96 -1.01 2.47 -2.41
CA THR A 96 -2.10 3.30 -2.94
C THR A 96 -3.22 3.49 -1.92
N SER A 97 -3.28 2.64 -0.90
CA SER A 97 -4.19 2.76 0.24
C SER A 97 -3.57 2.23 1.52
N CYS A 98 -3.98 2.77 2.65
CA CYS A 98 -3.64 2.26 3.97
C CYS A 98 -4.87 2.27 4.88
N THR A 99 -4.82 1.48 5.95
CA THR A 99 -5.80 1.49 7.04
C THR A 99 -5.02 1.37 8.34
N LEU A 100 -5.16 2.39 9.19
CA LEU A 100 -4.66 2.38 10.55
C LEU A 100 -5.80 1.92 11.47
N THR A 101 -5.50 0.95 12.33
CA THR A 101 -6.42 0.45 13.34
C THR A 101 -5.82 0.56 14.73
N ARG A 102 -6.69 0.71 15.73
CA ARG A 102 -6.34 0.67 17.16
C ARG A 102 -7.22 -0.36 17.84
N ASN A 103 -6.61 -1.42 18.38
CA ASN A 103 -7.31 -2.54 19.02
C ASN A 103 -8.43 -3.15 18.15
N GLY A 104 -8.30 -3.10 16.82
CA GLY A 104 -9.27 -3.63 15.86
C GLY A 104 -9.91 -2.59 14.93
N PRO A 105 -10.73 -1.63 15.42
CA PRO A 105 -11.42 -0.68 14.55
C PRO A 105 -10.48 0.25 13.78
N ALA A 106 -10.87 0.58 12.55
CA ALA A 106 -10.19 1.55 11.70
C ALA A 106 -10.43 2.98 12.20
N ILE A 107 -9.35 3.76 12.24
CA ILE A 107 -9.33 5.14 12.72
C ILE A 107 -8.83 6.12 11.66
N SER A 108 -8.10 5.63 10.65
CA SER A 108 -7.61 6.44 9.54
C SER A 108 -7.37 5.58 8.29
N SER A 109 -7.51 6.20 7.12
CA SER A 109 -7.17 5.63 5.82
C SER A 109 -6.07 6.40 5.09
N ALA A 110 -5.39 7.32 5.78
CA ALA A 110 -4.34 8.14 5.19
C ALA A 110 -3.05 7.34 4.98
N LEU A 111 -2.33 7.62 3.88
CA LEU A 111 -1.04 7.00 3.55
C LEU A 111 0.09 7.37 4.54
N SER A 112 -0.05 8.52 5.19
CA SER A 112 0.84 9.02 6.24
C SER A 112 0.06 9.91 7.19
N GLY A 113 0.50 10.01 8.43
CA GLY A 113 -0.11 10.92 9.39
C GLY A 113 0.52 10.85 10.76
N THR A 114 0.01 11.72 11.63
CA THR A 114 0.35 11.79 13.04
C THR A 114 -0.92 11.97 13.83
N LEU A 115 -1.08 11.20 14.90
CA LEU A 115 -2.15 11.35 15.88
C LEU A 115 -1.54 11.52 17.26
N SER A 116 -1.96 12.55 17.98
CA SER A 116 -1.74 12.63 19.41
C SER A 116 -2.92 11.98 20.11
N TRP A 117 -2.65 10.99 20.95
CA TRP A 117 -3.67 10.26 21.69
C TRP A 117 -3.56 10.60 23.17
N GLY A 118 -4.61 11.19 23.73
CA GLY A 118 -4.71 11.44 25.16
C GLY A 118 -5.01 10.16 25.93
N ILE A 119 -4.32 9.95 27.05
CA ILE A 119 -4.53 8.82 27.94
C ILE A 119 -5.62 9.22 28.94
N ALA A 120 -6.88 8.87 28.65
CA ALA A 120 -8.02 9.22 29.49
C ALA A 120 -7.96 8.52 30.86
N ASN A 121 -8.31 9.21 31.95
CA ASN A 121 -8.28 8.70 33.33
C ASN A 121 -6.88 8.57 33.96
N MET A 122 -5.90 9.38 33.52
CA MET A 122 -4.73 9.64 34.34
C MET A 122 -4.98 10.86 35.22
N CYS A 123 -4.73 10.72 36.52
CA CYS A 123 -4.36 11.87 37.32
C CYS A 123 -2.91 12.21 37.01
N ASP A 124 -2.59 13.49 36.87
CA ASP A 124 -1.23 13.96 36.62
C ASP A 124 -0.64 14.62 37.86
N SER A 125 -1.53 15.10 38.72
CA SER A 125 -1.23 15.72 39.99
C SER A 125 -2.26 15.32 41.06
N ALA A 126 -1.94 15.63 42.32
CA ALA A 126 -2.91 15.49 43.41
C ALA A 126 -4.12 16.44 43.25
N ALA A 127 -4.04 17.45 42.36
CA ALA A 127 -5.15 18.37 42.10
C ALA A 127 -6.26 17.74 41.24
N ASP A 128 -5.96 16.64 40.53
CA ASP A 128 -6.93 15.90 39.73
C ASP A 128 -7.74 14.90 40.56
N CYS A 129 -7.41 14.77 41.86
CA CYS A 129 -7.99 13.81 42.78
C CYS A 129 -8.89 14.49 43.83
N ASP A 130 -9.83 13.73 44.40
CA ASP A 130 -10.69 14.24 45.45
C ASP A 130 -9.89 14.57 46.73
N PRO A 131 -10.34 15.52 47.57
CA PRO A 131 -9.66 15.84 48.82
C PRO A 131 -9.47 14.62 49.72
N GLY A 132 -8.22 14.29 50.01
CA GLY A 132 -7.85 13.10 50.78
C GLY A 132 -7.27 11.97 49.93
N GLU A 133 -7.38 12.05 48.61
CA GLU A 133 -6.74 11.13 47.70
C GLU A 133 -5.37 11.62 47.24
N ARG A 134 -4.56 10.68 46.75
CA ARG A 134 -3.27 10.93 46.13
C ARG A 134 -3.26 10.33 44.74
N CYS A 135 -2.75 11.10 43.80
CA CYS A 135 -2.42 10.55 42.50
C CYS A 135 -1.21 9.61 42.66
N ILE A 136 -1.46 8.31 42.52
CA ILE A 136 -0.42 7.29 42.61
C ILE A 136 -0.34 6.53 41.29
N THR A 137 0.90 6.30 40.86
CA THR A 137 1.16 5.26 39.88
C THR A 137 0.95 3.93 40.56
N GLN A 138 -0.08 3.17 40.19
CA GLN A 138 -0.17 1.81 40.68
C GLN A 138 1.00 1.00 40.08
N PRO A 139 1.85 0.39 40.92
CA PRO A 139 2.92 -0.46 40.41
C PRO A 139 2.28 -1.63 39.65
N ASN A 140 2.69 -1.81 38.39
CA ASN A 140 2.36 -2.93 37.51
C ASN A 140 0.97 -2.94 36.85
N VAL A 141 0.22 -1.83 36.82
CA VAL A 141 -0.99 -1.75 35.99
C VAL A 141 -0.65 -1.11 34.64
N TYR A 142 -0.53 -1.97 33.63
CA TYR A 142 -0.30 -1.57 32.25
C TYR A 142 -1.49 -1.97 31.39
N TYR A 143 -1.83 -1.11 30.44
CA TYR A 143 -2.73 -1.47 29.34
C TYR A 143 -1.95 -1.43 28.04
N ASP A 144 -2.08 -2.51 27.29
CA ASP A 144 -1.46 -2.63 25.98
C ASP A 144 -2.48 -2.16 24.93
N GLU A 145 -2.10 -1.14 24.16
CA GLU A 145 -2.85 -0.68 23.00
C GLU A 145 -2.10 -1.07 21.73
N THR A 146 -2.71 -1.92 20.92
CA THR A 146 -2.11 -2.40 19.69
C THR A 146 -2.55 -1.54 18.52
N TRP A 147 -1.56 -0.99 17.83
CA TRP A 147 -1.72 -0.22 16.61
C TRP A 147 -1.26 -1.06 15.43
N VAL A 148 -2.09 -1.14 14.39
CA VAL A 148 -1.76 -1.87 13.17
C VAL A 148 -1.99 -0.97 11.98
N LEU A 149 -0.93 -0.77 11.19
CA LEU A 149 -1.02 -0.13 9.88
C LEU A 149 -1.00 -1.22 8.82
N THR A 150 -2.02 -1.28 7.98
CA THR A 150 -2.05 -2.19 6.81
C THR A 150 -2.13 -1.36 5.55
N CYS A 151 -1.19 -1.56 4.63
CA CYS A 151 -1.08 -0.82 3.38
C CYS A 151 -1.09 -1.75 2.18
N SER A 152 -1.69 -1.29 1.08
CA SER A 152 -1.89 -2.10 -0.12
C SER A 152 -1.67 -1.34 -1.41
N ASN A 153 -1.30 -2.09 -2.45
CA ASN A 153 -1.31 -1.66 -3.84
C ASN A 153 -1.61 -2.88 -4.74
N ALA A 154 -1.48 -2.73 -6.06
CA ALA A 154 -1.72 -3.82 -7.01
C ALA A 154 -0.76 -5.02 -6.86
N SER A 155 0.40 -4.83 -6.22
CA SER A 155 1.40 -5.88 -5.96
C SER A 155 1.19 -6.62 -4.65
N GLY A 156 0.22 -6.21 -3.83
CA GLY A 156 -0.17 -6.94 -2.61
C GLY A 156 -0.36 -6.04 -1.40
N GLN A 157 -0.13 -6.62 -0.21
CA GLN A 157 -0.37 -5.99 1.08
C GLN A 157 0.82 -6.18 2.02
N ARG A 158 1.08 -5.17 2.86
CA ARG A 158 2.02 -5.24 3.98
C ARG A 158 1.43 -4.57 5.20
N SER A 159 1.84 -5.03 6.38
CA SER A 159 1.42 -4.46 7.65
C SER A 159 2.59 -4.27 8.59
N ASP A 160 2.45 -3.26 9.45
CA ASP A 160 3.34 -3.01 10.59
C ASP A 160 2.49 -2.94 11.88
N THR A 161 3.08 -3.31 13.01
CA THR A 161 2.37 -3.42 14.29
C THR A 161 3.25 -2.97 15.45
N VAL A 162 2.71 -2.02 16.22
CA VAL A 162 3.36 -1.50 17.43
C VAL A 162 2.36 -1.55 18.58
N THR A 163 2.82 -1.97 19.75
CA THR A 163 2.03 -1.94 20.99
C THR A 163 2.50 -0.81 21.88
N ALA A 164 1.62 0.13 22.17
CA ALA A 164 1.85 1.13 23.22
C ALA A 164 1.48 0.51 24.57
N ARG A 165 2.48 0.28 25.43
CA ARG A 165 2.27 -0.17 26.81
C ARG A 165 2.13 1.04 27.71
N VAL A 166 0.90 1.38 28.05
CA VAL A 166 0.56 2.61 28.77
C VAL A 166 0.51 2.37 30.26
N HIS A 167 1.22 3.20 31.03
CA HIS A 167 1.21 3.17 32.49
C HIS A 167 0.23 4.20 33.06
N TYR A 168 -0.91 3.73 33.59
CA TYR A 168 -1.93 4.62 34.14
C TYR A 168 -1.62 5.02 35.59
N ARG A 169 -2.01 6.25 35.93
CA ARG A 169 -2.04 6.79 37.28
C ARG A 169 -3.48 6.95 37.72
N PHE A 170 -3.77 6.58 38.97
CA PHE A 170 -5.12 6.66 39.53
C PHE A 170 -5.09 7.46 40.83
N CYS A 171 -6.21 8.13 41.11
CA CYS A 171 -6.45 8.69 42.43
C CYS A 171 -6.80 7.56 43.40
N TYR A 172 -6.18 7.58 44.57
CA TYR A 172 -6.37 6.58 45.62
C TYR A 172 -6.42 7.27 46.98
N PRO A 173 -7.27 6.84 47.93
CA PRO A 173 -7.31 7.38 49.30
C PRO A 173 -5.97 7.28 50.04
#